data_AF-A0A1R2BFT8-F1
#
_entry.id   AF-A0A1R2BFT8-F1
#
_cell.length_a   1.000
_cell.length_b   1.000
_cell.length_c   1.000
_cell.angle_alpha   90.00
_cell.angle_beta   90.00
_cell.angle_gamma   90.00
#
_symmetry.space_group_name_H-M   'P 1'
#
loop_
_entity.id
_entity.type
_entity.pdbx_description
1 polymer ?
#
loop_
_entity_poly.entity_id
_entity_poly.type
_entity_poly.pdbx_seq_one_letter_code
_entity_poly.pdbx_strand_id
1 'polypeptide(L)'
;MLKFICQRFFTNSQVVSQAAVDLFNNLSSKVFLLEEKALPISALDEEYFFGIFQDLANQEKSYLIRGLTTLSRLKNSSVILRKYEKDIINSITSIDKKYIVLFLQCYSTIPDQSPSFLLEITEKIKEILPMFNTIELHRIYCAYIKNPIINKEFINLLKRKIIENIDEVTHDDMIEIINKFNLHKDEKIIRHSLLVIENKKDIFTYREKLHALLEIYTFKNIYSHALIADLYENIHSIDSLTFSRLCLYANKNIKAKVLFKKKLEEIIVNMNFDDICIETTANIIESFKSKENGNFICNKLLPKVISLINDFTSYQCSMISFSYGINNCQNKNLWEKIKLRALNDKGKIKKYESILMIYGIFSVKKLDINIYKEFSPEWINGELSTDEIYRFILIAAGMEDKTMLIELKNRMKFKYALMKPIHLKRCENILEKFGIA
;
A
#
# COMPACT_ATOMS: atom_id res chain seq x y z
N MET A 1 0.33 35.90 -2.20
CA MET A 1 0.26 35.47 -0.79
C MET A 1 1.52 35.79 0.00
N LEU A 2 2.72 35.33 -0.36
CA LEU A 2 3.98 35.73 0.33
C LEU A 2 4.18 37.25 0.42
N LYS A 3 3.94 38.00 -0.67
CA LYS A 3 3.96 39.47 -0.68
C LYS A 3 2.90 40.10 0.26
N PHE A 4 1.76 39.43 0.43
CA PHE A 4 0.67 39.84 1.32
C PHE A 4 0.97 39.49 2.79
N ILE A 5 1.63 38.36 3.03
CA ILE A 5 2.19 37.97 4.33
C ILE A 5 3.23 39.01 4.75
N CYS A 6 4.21 39.30 3.89
CA CYS A 6 5.20 40.36 4.15
C CYS A 6 4.52 41.71 4.41
N GLN A 7 3.65 42.22 3.53
CA GLN A 7 2.98 43.51 3.75
C GLN A 7 2.16 43.62 5.05
N ARG A 8 1.73 42.51 5.65
CA ARG A 8 1.04 42.47 6.96
C ARG A 8 1.99 42.31 8.15
N PHE A 9 3.19 41.75 7.95
CA PHE A 9 4.27 41.75 8.94
C PHE A 9 4.89 43.14 9.10
N PHE A 10 4.89 43.96 8.04
CA PHE A 10 5.59 45.25 8.02
C PHE A 10 4.63 46.42 7.85
N THR A 11 4.23 46.99 8.99
CA THR A 11 4.03 48.45 9.09
C THR A 11 5.15 48.99 9.97
N ASN A 12 5.70 50.16 9.61
CA ASN A 12 6.94 50.79 10.13
C ASN A 12 7.00 51.10 11.66
N SER A 13 6.28 50.37 12.50
CA SER A 13 6.30 50.45 13.96
C SER A 13 6.76 49.12 14.53
N GLN A 14 7.79 49.14 15.38
CA GLN A 14 8.50 48.02 16.04
C GLN A 14 7.64 47.14 16.99
N VAL A 15 6.37 46.94 16.70
CA VAL A 15 5.52 45.99 17.41
C VAL A 15 5.03 45.01 16.36
N VAL A 16 5.49 43.76 16.45
CA VAL A 16 4.92 42.65 15.68
C VAL A 16 3.43 42.65 15.95
N SER A 17 2.63 43.09 14.98
CA SER A 17 1.21 43.31 15.21
C SER A 17 0.54 41.99 15.58
N GLN A 18 -0.49 42.03 16.43
CA GLN A 18 -1.33 40.87 16.77
C GLN A 18 -1.76 40.06 15.52
N ALA A 19 -1.87 40.72 14.36
CA ALA A 19 -2.17 40.08 13.08
C ALA A 19 -1.09 39.10 12.59
N ALA A 20 0.19 39.29 12.93
CA ALA A 20 1.26 38.34 12.64
C ALA A 20 1.14 37.07 13.51
N VAL A 21 0.83 37.25 14.80
CA VAL A 21 0.54 36.15 15.74
C VAL A 21 -0.72 35.38 15.30
N ASP A 22 -1.78 36.08 14.91
CA ASP A 22 -3.04 35.51 14.42
C ASP A 22 -2.88 34.78 13.08
N LEU A 23 -1.98 35.26 12.21
CA LEU A 23 -1.64 34.58 10.95
C LEU A 23 -0.85 33.29 11.20
N PHE A 24 0.12 33.29 12.14
CA PHE A 24 0.81 32.07 12.56
C PHE A 24 -0.17 31.05 13.18
N ASN A 25 -1.11 31.51 13.99
CA ASN A 25 -2.17 30.68 14.56
C ASN A 25 -3.06 30.08 13.46
N ASN A 26 -3.43 30.86 12.43
CA ASN A 26 -4.25 30.40 11.31
C ASN A 26 -3.50 29.48 10.32
N LEU A 27 -2.22 29.72 10.03
CA LEU A 27 -1.41 28.92 9.09
C LEU A 27 -1.17 27.49 9.58
N SER A 28 -1.15 27.29 10.91
CA SER A 28 -1.06 25.95 11.51
C SER A 28 -2.26 25.03 11.19
N SER A 29 -3.39 25.60 10.76
CA SER A 29 -4.65 24.90 10.55
C SER A 29 -4.97 24.51 9.09
N LYS A 30 -4.22 25.01 8.10
CA LYS A 30 -4.53 24.79 6.67
C LYS A 30 -3.29 24.33 5.89
N VAL A 31 -3.42 23.18 5.22
CA VAL A 31 -2.42 22.63 4.30
C VAL A 31 -2.34 23.55 3.08
N PHE A 32 -1.23 24.28 2.92
CA PHE A 32 -0.97 25.06 1.71
C PHE A 32 -0.08 24.26 0.75
N LEU A 33 -0.65 23.89 -0.39
CA LEU A 33 0.12 23.57 -1.60
C LEU A 33 0.45 24.90 -2.27
N LEU A 34 1.73 25.27 -2.31
CA LEU A 34 2.18 26.40 -3.12
C LEU A 34 2.26 25.94 -4.57
N GLU A 35 1.15 26.08 -5.29
CA GLU A 35 1.11 25.95 -6.75
C GLU A 35 1.98 27.05 -7.41
N GLU A 36 3.03 26.57 -8.09
CA GLU A 36 3.72 27.03 -9.31
C GLU A 36 3.97 28.51 -9.67
N LYS A 37 3.52 29.54 -8.93
CA LYS A 37 3.80 30.95 -9.27
C LYS A 37 4.20 31.85 -8.10
N ALA A 38 5.07 31.36 -7.23
CA ALA A 38 5.78 32.22 -6.29
C ALA A 38 7.16 32.61 -6.87
N LEU A 39 7.46 33.91 -6.88
CA LEU A 39 8.81 34.43 -7.10
C LEU A 39 9.84 33.57 -6.32
N PRO A 40 11.00 33.23 -6.91
CA PRO A 40 12.04 32.50 -6.21
C PRO A 40 12.38 33.22 -4.88
N ILE A 41 12.32 32.49 -3.77
CA ILE A 41 12.73 33.00 -2.44
C ILE A 41 14.19 33.47 -2.45
N SER A 42 14.99 33.03 -3.43
CA SER A 42 16.34 33.56 -3.69
C SER A 42 16.40 35.07 -3.96
N ALA A 43 15.26 35.75 -4.13
CA ALA A 43 15.17 37.21 -4.27
C ALA A 43 14.77 37.94 -2.97
N LEU A 44 14.57 37.24 -1.85
CA LEU A 44 14.30 37.84 -0.54
C LEU A 44 15.58 37.77 0.30
N ASP A 45 16.00 38.92 0.82
CA ASP A 45 17.25 39.08 1.57
C ASP A 45 17.26 38.22 2.85
N GLU A 46 18.32 37.44 3.05
CA GLU A 46 18.45 36.49 4.16
C GLU A 46 18.50 37.20 5.52
N GLU A 47 19.01 38.43 5.57
CA GLU A 47 19.05 39.26 6.77
C GLU A 47 17.65 39.69 7.22
N TYR A 48 16.71 39.81 6.26
CA TYR A 48 15.37 40.30 6.51
C TYR A 48 14.52 39.36 7.36
N PHE A 49 14.62 38.04 7.13
CA PHE A 49 13.92 37.06 7.96
C PHE A 49 14.62 36.85 9.31
N PHE A 50 15.95 37.03 9.36
CA PHE A 50 16.74 36.79 10.57
C PHE A 50 16.36 37.73 11.72
N GLY A 51 16.25 39.04 11.47
CA GLY A 51 15.85 40.00 12.50
C GLY A 51 14.48 39.69 13.14
N ILE A 52 13.52 39.23 12.32
CA ILE A 52 12.14 39.01 12.75
C ILE A 52 12.00 37.75 13.60
N PHE A 53 12.66 36.66 13.24
CA PHE A 53 12.65 35.46 14.08
C PHE A 53 13.39 35.71 15.39
N GLN A 54 14.47 36.51 15.37
CA GLN A 54 15.16 36.93 16.60
C GLN A 54 14.23 37.72 17.51
N ASP A 55 13.52 38.72 16.97
CA ASP A 55 12.59 39.56 17.73
C ASP A 55 11.39 38.76 18.27
N LEU A 56 10.85 37.84 17.47
CA LEU A 56 9.81 36.91 17.90
C LEU A 56 10.30 35.95 19.00
N ALA A 57 11.51 35.40 18.84
CA ALA A 57 12.12 34.50 19.83
C ALA A 57 12.43 35.20 21.15
N ASN A 58 12.80 36.49 21.10
CA ASN A 58 13.03 37.33 22.28
C ASN A 58 11.74 37.59 23.08
N GLN A 59 10.57 37.56 22.43
CA GLN A 59 9.28 37.70 23.10
C GLN A 59 8.81 36.38 23.72
N GLU A 60 8.79 35.30 22.93
CA GLU A 60 8.46 33.95 23.40
C GLU A 60 9.19 32.91 22.55
N LYS A 61 10.02 32.09 23.18
CA LYS A 61 10.85 31.10 22.46
C LYS A 61 10.03 30.12 21.62
N SER A 62 8.74 29.91 21.95
CA SER A 62 7.84 29.06 21.16
C SER A 62 7.62 29.60 19.73
N TYR A 63 7.66 30.93 19.52
CA TYR A 63 7.51 31.53 18.20
C TYR A 63 8.67 31.21 17.26
N LEU A 64 9.88 31.00 17.80
CA LEU A 64 11.04 30.57 17.02
C LEU A 64 10.75 29.23 16.36
N ILE A 65 10.37 28.22 17.15
CA ILE A 65 10.11 26.87 16.64
C ILE A 65 8.91 26.86 15.69
N ARG A 66 7.85 27.62 15.97
CA ARG A 66 6.66 27.73 15.09
C ARG A 66 6.98 28.42 13.75
N GLY A 67 7.78 29.47 13.81
CA GLY A 67 8.31 30.21 12.68
C GLY A 67 9.12 29.32 11.75
N LEU A 68 10.09 28.62 12.33
CA LEU A 68 11.00 27.70 11.62
C LEU A 68 10.27 26.48 11.05
N THR A 69 9.27 25.95 11.75
CA THR A 69 8.37 24.88 11.24
C THR A 69 7.61 25.32 9.99
N THR A 70 7.19 26.59 9.94
CA THR A 70 6.49 27.15 8.78
C THR A 70 7.47 27.37 7.62
N LEU A 71 8.68 27.85 7.92
CA LEU A 71 9.72 28.06 6.92
C LEU A 71 10.28 26.77 6.33
N SER A 72 10.38 25.68 7.09
CA SER A 72 10.97 24.42 6.60
C SER A 72 10.26 23.87 5.35
N ARG A 73 9.00 24.27 5.13
CA ARG A 73 8.17 23.92 3.97
C ARG A 73 8.48 24.76 2.72
N LEU A 74 9.36 25.76 2.81
CA LEU A 74 9.78 26.62 1.72
C LEU A 74 11.08 26.13 1.07
N LYS A 75 11.26 26.41 -0.23
CA LYS A 75 12.50 26.13 -0.98
C LYS A 75 13.63 27.02 -0.39
N ASN A 76 14.77 26.43 0.00
CA ASN A 76 15.94 27.05 0.65
C ASN A 76 15.85 27.29 2.18
N SER A 77 14.92 26.63 2.87
CA SER A 77 14.74 26.78 4.31
C SER A 77 15.91 26.32 5.19
N SER A 78 16.79 25.45 4.66
CA SER A 78 17.91 24.88 5.41
C SER A 78 18.95 25.92 5.84
N VAL A 79 19.20 26.96 5.04
CA VAL A 79 20.18 28.02 5.36
C VAL A 79 19.73 28.84 6.57
N ILE A 80 18.45 29.21 6.63
CA ILE A 80 17.88 29.98 7.74
C ILE A 80 17.81 29.10 8.99
N LEU A 81 17.36 27.86 8.85
CA LEU A 81 17.26 26.91 9.98
C LEU A 81 18.60 26.69 10.68
N ARG A 82 19.70 26.55 9.91
CA ARG A 82 21.05 26.36 10.45
C ARG A 82 21.49 27.50 11.38
N LYS A 83 21.05 28.75 11.14
CA LYS A 83 21.39 29.89 12.00
C LYS A 83 20.79 29.77 13.41
N TYR A 84 19.71 29.00 13.58
CA TYR A 84 18.98 28.87 14.84
C TYR A 84 19.13 27.50 15.51
N GLU A 85 19.93 26.59 14.96
CA GLU A 85 20.10 25.22 15.49
C GLU A 85 20.47 25.21 16.99
N LYS A 86 21.43 26.07 17.39
CA LYS A 86 21.84 26.19 18.81
C LYS A 86 20.73 26.74 19.70
N ASP A 87 20.00 27.74 19.23
CA ASP A 87 18.91 28.35 20.01
C ASP A 87 17.74 27.38 20.21
N ILE A 88 17.48 26.53 19.22
CA ILE A 88 16.49 25.45 19.33
C ILE A 88 16.92 24.43 20.38
N ILE A 89 18.17 23.97 20.34
CA ILE A 89 18.70 23.03 21.35
C ILE A 89 18.59 23.63 22.76
N ASN A 90 18.96 24.89 22.91
CA ASN A 90 18.94 25.60 24.20
C ASN A 90 17.52 25.91 24.71
N SER A 91 16.50 25.80 23.87
CA SER A 91 15.12 26.18 24.21
C SER A 91 14.17 25.00 24.34
N ILE A 92 14.58 23.80 23.91
CA ILE A 92 13.74 22.61 23.81
C ILE A 92 13.10 22.18 25.15
N THR A 93 13.74 22.45 26.29
CA THR A 93 13.21 22.13 27.63
C THR A 93 12.20 23.17 28.14
N SER A 94 12.17 24.35 27.53
CA SER A 94 11.33 25.50 27.94
C SER A 94 10.13 25.73 27.03
N ILE A 95 9.97 24.92 25.98
CA ILE A 95 8.93 25.08 24.97
C ILE A 95 7.92 23.94 25.10
N ASP A 96 6.66 24.21 24.78
CA ASP A 96 5.62 23.19 24.69
C ASP A 96 6.04 22.08 23.71
N LYS A 97 5.97 20.84 24.22
CA LYS A 97 6.29 19.61 23.51
C LYS A 97 5.61 19.46 22.15
N LYS A 98 4.39 19.99 21.97
CA LYS A 98 3.69 19.98 20.69
C LYS A 98 4.49 20.65 19.58
N TYR A 99 5.18 21.75 19.90
CA TYR A 99 6.00 22.47 18.92
C TYR A 99 7.30 21.74 18.62
N ILE A 100 7.86 21.03 19.60
CA ILE A 100 9.03 20.17 19.40
C ILE A 100 8.70 19.06 18.39
N VAL A 101 7.58 18.37 18.57
CA VAL A 101 7.13 17.30 17.65
C VAL A 101 6.94 17.84 16.23
N LEU A 102 6.24 18.97 16.10
CA LEU A 102 6.02 19.61 14.80
C LEU A 102 7.33 19.98 14.11
N PHE A 103 8.27 20.54 14.87
CA PHE A 103 9.59 20.90 14.35
C PHE A 103 10.35 19.69 13.83
N LEU A 104 10.38 18.59 14.57
CA LEU A 104 11.08 17.38 14.15
C LEU A 104 10.49 16.77 12.88
N GLN A 105 9.15 16.75 12.77
CA GLN A 105 8.48 16.33 11.54
C GLN A 105 8.92 17.19 10.37
N CYS A 106 8.93 18.51 10.55
CA CYS A 106 9.34 19.47 9.54
C CYS A 106 10.83 19.39 9.19
N TYR A 107 11.70 19.18 10.17
CA TYR A 107 13.14 19.04 9.95
C TYR A 107 13.43 17.73 9.19
N SER A 108 12.68 16.66 9.47
CA SER A 108 12.85 15.35 8.81
C SER A 108 12.69 15.37 7.28
N THR A 109 12.01 16.39 6.73
CA THR A 109 11.79 16.53 5.29
C THR A 109 12.87 17.34 4.57
N ILE A 110 13.83 17.91 5.30
CA ILE A 110 14.92 18.71 4.74
C ILE A 110 15.97 17.77 4.12
N PRO A 111 16.40 17.98 2.85
CA PRO A 111 17.37 17.11 2.21
C PRO A 111 18.79 17.15 2.81
N ASP A 112 19.22 18.30 3.32
CA ASP A 112 20.58 18.61 3.78
C ASP A 112 20.65 18.84 5.30
N GLN A 113 20.15 17.87 6.08
CA GLN A 113 20.13 17.93 7.54
C GLN A 113 21.53 17.95 8.15
N SER A 114 21.70 18.75 9.19
CA SER A 114 22.93 18.88 9.99
C SER A 114 23.07 17.67 10.92
N PRO A 115 24.10 16.81 10.76
CA PRO A 115 24.24 15.62 11.59
C PRO A 115 24.54 15.92 13.06
N SER A 116 25.38 16.93 13.32
CA SER A 116 25.72 17.35 14.69
C SER A 116 24.48 17.85 15.44
N PHE A 117 23.67 18.69 14.79
CA PHE A 117 22.41 19.17 15.35
C PHE A 117 21.44 18.02 15.64
N LEU A 118 21.26 17.09 14.69
CA LEU A 118 20.37 15.95 14.87
C LEU A 118 20.77 15.07 16.05
N LEU A 119 22.06 14.84 16.26
CA LEU A 119 22.54 14.08 17.41
C LEU A 119 22.29 14.84 18.72
N GLU A 120 22.63 16.13 18.76
CA GLU A 120 22.48 16.95 19.96
C GLU A 120 21.03 17.15 20.36
N ILE A 121 20.14 17.44 19.41
CA ILE A 121 18.70 17.56 19.68
C ILE A 121 18.10 16.21 20.09
N THR A 122 18.60 15.09 19.55
CA THR A 122 18.15 13.74 19.95
C THR A 122 18.51 13.43 21.40
N GLU A 123 19.72 13.79 21.86
CA GLU A 123 20.08 13.65 23.28
C GLU A 123 19.18 14.50 24.17
N LYS A 124 18.87 15.74 23.77
CA LYS A 124 17.91 16.56 24.52
C LYS A 124 16.51 15.97 24.56
N ILE A 125 16.02 15.42 23.44
CA ILE A 125 14.71 14.76 23.41
C ILE A 125 14.69 13.51 24.30
N LYS A 126 15.80 12.78 24.41
CA LYS A 126 15.91 11.65 25.35
C LYS A 126 15.72 12.09 26.80
N GLU A 127 16.26 13.24 27.20
CA GLU A 127 16.12 13.78 28.57
C GLU A 127 14.65 14.09 28.91
N ILE A 128 13.90 14.66 27.95
CA ILE A 128 12.49 15.06 28.14
C ILE A 128 11.48 14.02 27.63
N LEU A 129 11.94 12.81 27.29
CA LEU A 129 11.12 11.79 26.66
C LEU A 129 9.84 11.42 27.45
N PRO A 130 9.85 11.37 28.81
CA PRO A 130 8.65 11.11 29.60
C PRO A 130 7.54 12.16 29.46
N MET A 131 7.84 13.35 28.91
CA MET A 131 6.84 14.41 28.74
C MET A 131 5.91 14.15 27.54
N PHE A 132 6.33 13.32 26.59
CA PHE A 132 5.56 13.03 25.38
C PHE A 132 4.59 11.88 25.60
N ASN A 133 3.35 12.05 25.13
CA ASN A 133 2.38 10.97 25.07
C ASN A 133 2.68 10.02 23.89
N THR A 134 1.96 8.90 23.82
CA THR A 134 2.17 7.86 22.81
C THR A 134 2.09 8.37 21.36
N ILE A 135 1.11 9.23 21.03
CA ILE A 135 0.97 9.77 19.67
C ILE A 135 2.08 10.76 19.32
N GLU A 136 2.55 11.55 20.28
CA GLU A 136 3.70 12.42 20.13
C GLU A 136 4.98 11.61 19.91
N LEU A 137 5.20 10.55 20.69
CA LEU A 137 6.31 9.61 20.50
C LEU A 137 6.27 8.94 19.12
N HIS A 138 5.08 8.54 18.66
CA HIS A 138 4.87 8.00 17.31
C HIS A 138 5.27 9.00 16.21
N ARG A 139 4.93 10.27 16.37
CA ARG A 139 5.30 11.33 15.42
C ARG A 139 6.81 11.58 15.40
N ILE A 140 7.47 11.55 16.55
CA ILE A 140 8.94 11.61 16.65
C ILE A 140 9.56 10.40 15.95
N TYR A 141 9.05 9.20 16.22
CA TYR A 141 9.48 7.96 15.56
C TYR A 141 9.38 8.06 14.04
N CYS A 142 8.26 8.58 13.51
CA CYS A 142 8.07 8.77 12.08
C CYS A 142 9.08 9.74 11.46
N ALA A 143 9.44 10.81 12.19
CA ALA A 143 10.43 11.78 11.75
C ALA A 143 11.83 11.16 11.66
N TYR A 144 12.16 10.22 12.55
CA TYR A 144 13.52 9.69 12.67
C TYR A 144 13.78 8.35 11.99
N ILE A 145 12.76 7.51 11.76
CA ILE A 145 13.00 6.12 11.33
C ILE A 145 13.73 5.98 9.98
N LYS A 146 13.57 6.93 9.06
CA LYS A 146 14.28 6.90 7.77
C LYS A 146 15.64 7.60 7.81
N ASN A 147 15.99 8.22 8.93
CA ASN A 147 17.19 9.02 9.04
C ASN A 147 18.40 8.14 9.38
N PRO A 148 19.44 8.08 8.54
CA PRO A 148 20.60 7.22 8.77
C PRO A 148 21.50 7.68 9.93
N ILE A 149 21.37 8.93 10.38
CA ILE A 149 22.19 9.51 11.46
C ILE A 149 21.68 9.07 12.84
N ILE A 150 20.38 8.82 12.97
CA ILE A 150 19.76 8.52 14.26
C ILE A 150 20.08 7.08 14.69
N ASN A 151 20.55 6.93 15.93
CA ASN A 151 20.90 5.63 16.50
C ASN A 151 19.67 4.70 16.55
N LYS A 152 19.83 3.47 16.03
CA LYS A 152 18.82 2.40 16.06
C LYS A 152 18.33 2.07 17.47
N GLU A 153 19.16 2.20 18.49
CA GLU A 153 18.78 2.00 19.90
C GLU A 153 17.73 3.02 20.35
N PHE A 154 17.88 4.28 19.94
CA PHE A 154 16.90 5.32 20.23
C PHE A 154 15.58 5.07 19.49
N ILE A 155 15.64 4.67 18.22
CA ILE A 155 14.45 4.26 17.47
C ILE A 155 13.75 3.08 18.16
N ASN A 156 14.50 2.09 18.65
CA ASN A 156 13.94 0.95 19.37
C ASN A 156 13.36 1.33 20.75
N LEU A 157 13.96 2.31 21.44
CA LEU A 157 13.39 2.88 22.66
C LEU A 157 12.04 3.53 22.40
N LEU A 158 11.94 4.38 21.36
CA LEU A 158 10.67 4.98 20.95
C LEU A 158 9.62 3.91 20.63
N LYS A 159 9.96 2.93 19.79
CA LYS A 159 9.07 1.81 19.45
C LYS A 159 8.51 1.13 20.69
N ARG A 160 9.36 0.74 21.64
CA ARG A 160 8.97 0.05 22.86
C ARG A 160 8.02 0.90 23.71
N LYS A 161 8.31 2.18 23.90
CA LYS A 161 7.42 3.07 24.66
C LYS A 161 6.07 3.30 23.98
N ILE A 162 6.04 3.41 22.65
CA ILE A 162 4.78 3.53 21.90
C ILE A 162 3.94 2.26 22.09
N ILE A 163 4.58 1.09 22.01
CA ILE A 163 3.97 -0.23 22.18
C ILE A 163 3.43 -0.44 23.60
N GLU A 164 4.18 -0.03 24.63
CA GLU A 164 3.80 -0.16 26.05
C GLU A 164 2.58 0.68 26.40
N ASN A 165 2.41 1.84 25.77
CA ASN A 165 1.36 2.81 26.09
C ASN A 165 0.32 2.97 24.95
N ILE A 166 0.27 1.99 24.02
CA ILE A 166 -0.69 2.00 22.92
C ILE A 166 -2.13 1.88 23.42
N ASP A 167 -2.32 1.35 24.62
CA ASP A 167 -3.66 1.18 25.16
C ASP A 167 -4.32 2.48 25.63
N GLU A 168 -3.54 3.56 25.75
CA GLU A 168 -3.98 4.86 26.24
C GLU A 168 -4.42 5.83 25.12
N VAL A 169 -4.20 5.47 23.86
CA VAL A 169 -4.55 6.34 22.73
C VAL A 169 -5.98 6.15 22.24
N THR A 170 -6.48 7.14 21.50
CA THR A 170 -7.78 7.05 20.83
C THR A 170 -7.78 5.96 19.75
N HIS A 171 -8.95 5.49 19.34
CA HIS A 171 -9.10 4.51 18.25
C HIS A 171 -8.40 4.94 16.97
N ASP A 172 -8.61 6.21 16.57
CA ASP A 172 -8.02 6.76 15.35
C ASP A 172 -6.48 6.83 15.42
N ASP A 173 -5.96 7.29 16.57
CA ASP A 173 -4.50 7.33 16.82
C ASP A 173 -3.91 5.92 16.82
N MET A 174 -4.61 4.94 17.39
CA MET A 174 -4.19 3.54 17.42
C MET A 174 -4.05 2.97 16.02
N ILE A 175 -5.03 3.24 15.14
CA ILE A 175 -4.98 2.82 13.74
C ILE A 175 -3.83 3.49 13.00
N GLU A 176 -3.60 4.79 13.21
CA GLU A 176 -2.47 5.51 12.61
C GLU A 176 -1.14 4.84 12.98
N ILE A 177 -0.95 4.57 14.28
CA ILE A 177 0.25 3.93 14.82
C ILE A 177 0.44 2.52 14.22
N ILE A 178 -0.61 1.69 14.24
CA ILE A 178 -0.55 0.31 13.75
C ILE A 178 -0.21 0.27 12.25
N ASN A 179 -0.91 1.07 11.44
CA ASN A 179 -0.67 1.12 10.00
C ASN A 179 0.76 1.55 9.69
N LYS A 180 1.27 2.57 10.40
CA LYS A 180 2.66 3.01 10.24
C LYS A 180 3.65 1.89 10.56
N PHE A 181 3.42 1.21 11.67
CA PHE A 181 4.24 0.12 12.13
C PHE A 181 4.26 -1.08 11.17
N ASN A 182 3.12 -1.42 10.57
CA ASN A 182 3.04 -2.47 9.57
C ASN A 182 3.82 -2.15 8.29
N LEU A 183 3.89 -0.87 7.89
CA LEU A 183 4.73 -0.43 6.75
C LEU A 183 6.23 -0.72 6.95
N HIS A 184 6.69 -0.81 8.19
CA HIS A 184 8.08 -1.11 8.52
C HIS A 184 8.44 -2.59 8.45
N LYS A 185 7.45 -3.47 8.23
CA LYS A 185 7.62 -4.92 7.97
C LYS A 185 8.43 -5.68 9.06
N ASP A 186 8.41 -5.18 10.28
CA ASP A 186 9.08 -5.80 11.44
C ASP A 186 8.13 -6.80 12.12
N GLU A 187 8.52 -8.07 12.22
CA GLU A 187 7.67 -9.13 12.79
C GLU A 187 7.24 -8.86 14.22
N LYS A 188 8.14 -8.35 15.07
CA LYS A 188 7.84 -8.15 16.49
C LYS A 188 6.74 -7.11 16.63
N ILE A 189 6.83 -6.06 15.83
CA ILE A 189 5.87 -4.98 15.77
C ILE A 189 4.54 -5.50 15.23
N ILE A 190 4.56 -6.22 14.11
CA ILE A 190 3.36 -6.82 13.50
C ILE A 190 2.61 -7.73 14.49
N ARG A 191 3.34 -8.58 15.23
CA ARG A 191 2.75 -9.46 16.26
C ARG A 191 2.15 -8.66 17.42
N HIS A 192 2.82 -7.60 17.86
CA HIS A 192 2.29 -6.76 18.93
C HIS A 192 1.04 -6.00 18.49
N SER A 193 1.05 -5.38 17.30
CA SER A 193 -0.12 -4.73 16.71
C SER A 193 -1.31 -5.68 16.64
N LEU A 194 -1.07 -6.94 16.27
CA LEU A 194 -2.13 -7.96 16.26
C LEU A 194 -2.70 -8.21 17.65
N LEU A 195 -1.85 -8.38 18.66
CA LEU A 195 -2.28 -8.60 20.05
C LEU A 195 -3.12 -7.43 20.59
N VAL A 196 -2.74 -6.19 20.25
CA VAL A 196 -3.51 -4.99 20.61
C VAL A 196 -4.90 -5.02 19.97
N ILE A 197 -4.98 -5.33 18.68
CA ILE A 197 -6.27 -5.45 17.96
C ILE A 197 -7.11 -6.60 18.54
N GLU A 198 -6.49 -7.73 18.87
CA GLU A 198 -7.17 -8.88 19.50
C GLU A 198 -7.78 -8.51 20.86
N ASN A 199 -6.99 -7.88 21.73
CA ASN A 199 -7.44 -7.47 23.08
C ASN A 199 -8.55 -6.44 23.04
N LYS A 200 -8.58 -5.61 22.00
CA LYS A 200 -9.54 -4.53 21.81
C LYS A 200 -10.47 -4.77 20.63
N LYS A 201 -10.74 -6.02 20.28
CA LYS A 201 -11.48 -6.35 19.04
C LYS A 201 -12.82 -5.63 18.92
N ASP A 202 -13.50 -5.30 20.02
CA ASP A 202 -14.84 -4.72 19.97
C ASP A 202 -14.86 -3.24 19.52
N ILE A 203 -13.73 -2.53 19.64
CA ILE A 203 -13.61 -1.15 19.10
C ILE A 203 -13.23 -1.13 17.62
N PHE A 204 -12.63 -2.22 17.11
CA PHE A 204 -12.22 -2.31 15.72
C PHE A 204 -13.36 -2.79 14.82
N THR A 205 -13.56 -2.07 13.72
CA THR A 205 -14.46 -2.49 12.65
C THR A 205 -13.95 -3.77 12.00
N TYR A 206 -14.85 -4.55 11.40
CA TYR A 206 -14.45 -5.75 10.64
C TYR A 206 -13.49 -5.45 9.50
N ARG A 207 -13.62 -4.25 8.89
CA ARG A 207 -12.70 -3.77 7.86
C ARG A 207 -11.28 -3.60 8.40
N GLU A 208 -11.12 -3.00 9.58
CA GLU A 208 -9.81 -2.80 10.21
C GLU A 208 -9.19 -4.13 10.66
N LYS A 209 -9.98 -5.01 11.28
CA LYS A 209 -9.54 -6.37 11.67
C LYS A 209 -9.00 -7.13 10.45
N LEU A 210 -9.75 -7.10 9.36
CA LEU A 210 -9.37 -7.79 8.13
C LEU A 210 -8.17 -7.14 7.45
N HIS A 211 -8.07 -5.80 7.48
CA HIS A 211 -6.91 -5.08 6.98
C HIS A 211 -5.64 -5.52 7.70
N ALA A 212 -5.66 -5.55 9.03
CA ALA A 212 -4.55 -6.05 9.83
C ALA A 212 -4.19 -7.49 9.46
N LEU A 213 -5.17 -8.39 9.39
CA LEU A 213 -4.93 -9.79 8.99
C LEU A 213 -4.31 -9.93 7.61
N LEU A 214 -4.74 -9.13 6.62
CA LEU A 214 -4.21 -9.15 5.25
C LEU A 214 -2.75 -8.67 5.18
N GLU A 215 -2.42 -7.58 5.89
CA GLU A 215 -1.05 -7.09 5.96
C GLU A 215 -0.14 -8.13 6.62
N ILE A 216 -0.58 -8.69 7.74
CA ILE A 216 0.13 -9.72 8.50
C ILE A 216 0.38 -10.98 7.64
N TYR A 217 -0.64 -11.45 6.91
CA TYR A 217 -0.54 -12.62 6.05
C TYR A 217 0.51 -12.42 4.95
N THR A 218 0.53 -11.24 4.32
CA THR A 218 1.46 -10.92 3.23
C THR A 218 2.93 -11.04 3.65
N PHE A 219 3.23 -10.83 4.94
CA PHE A 219 4.61 -10.86 5.43
C PHE A 219 5.05 -12.19 6.03
N LYS A 220 4.22 -12.86 6.84
CA LYS A 220 4.70 -14.00 7.67
C LYS A 220 3.72 -15.15 7.88
N ASN A 221 2.58 -15.18 7.16
CA ASN A 221 1.54 -16.21 7.34
C ASN A 221 1.10 -16.38 8.82
N ILE A 222 1.17 -15.30 9.61
CA ILE A 222 0.74 -15.29 11.00
C ILE A 222 -0.79 -15.36 11.03
N TYR A 223 -1.32 -16.15 11.96
CA TYR A 223 -2.74 -16.48 12.08
C TYR A 223 -3.25 -16.10 13.47
N SER A 224 -4.30 -15.28 13.50
CA SER A 224 -5.02 -14.90 14.74
C SER A 224 -6.21 -15.82 14.93
N HIS A 225 -6.33 -16.51 16.07
CA HIS A 225 -7.53 -17.30 16.35
C HIS A 225 -8.71 -16.39 16.75
N ALA A 226 -8.44 -15.36 17.55
CA ALA A 226 -9.46 -14.48 18.12
C ALA A 226 -10.16 -13.63 17.04
N LEU A 227 -9.41 -12.96 16.15
CA LEU A 227 -10.01 -12.16 15.08
C LEU A 227 -10.72 -13.03 14.05
N ILE A 228 -10.22 -14.24 13.81
CA ILE A 228 -10.84 -15.17 12.87
C ILE A 228 -12.17 -15.71 13.42
N ALA A 229 -12.24 -16.06 14.70
CA ALA A 229 -13.48 -16.43 15.34
C ALA A 229 -14.50 -15.28 15.30
N ASP A 230 -14.06 -14.06 15.60
CA ASP A 230 -14.90 -12.86 15.58
C ASP A 230 -15.47 -12.56 14.18
N LEU A 231 -14.63 -12.62 13.14
CA LEU A 231 -15.05 -12.49 11.74
C LEU A 231 -15.96 -13.64 11.29
N TYR A 232 -15.74 -14.85 11.81
CA TYR A 232 -16.56 -16.01 11.49
C TYR A 232 -17.97 -15.86 12.06
N GLU A 233 -18.09 -15.51 13.34
CA GLU A 233 -19.37 -15.31 14.03
C GLU A 233 -20.20 -14.21 13.36
N ASN A 234 -19.55 -13.09 13.01
CA ASN A 234 -20.20 -11.88 12.52
C ASN A 234 -20.17 -11.71 11.00
N ILE A 235 -19.95 -12.79 10.26
CA ILE A 235 -19.76 -12.72 8.80
C ILE A 235 -20.97 -12.16 8.04
N HIS A 236 -22.17 -12.19 8.62
CA HIS A 236 -23.39 -11.67 7.99
C HIS A 236 -23.55 -10.16 8.16
N SER A 237 -22.83 -9.54 9.10
CA SER A 237 -22.88 -8.10 9.37
C SER A 237 -21.75 -7.33 8.68
N ILE A 238 -20.88 -7.99 7.92
CA ILE A 238 -19.79 -7.31 7.20
C ILE A 238 -20.28 -6.77 5.86
N ASP A 239 -19.83 -5.57 5.49
CA ASP A 239 -20.15 -4.97 4.19
C ASP A 239 -19.56 -5.78 3.03
N SER A 240 -20.10 -5.60 1.82
CA SER A 240 -19.72 -6.39 0.65
C SER A 240 -18.23 -6.29 0.30
N LEU A 241 -17.61 -5.12 0.50
CA LEU A 241 -16.20 -4.93 0.18
C LEU A 241 -15.33 -5.68 1.19
N THR A 242 -15.62 -5.54 2.49
CA THR A 242 -14.96 -6.29 3.56
C THR A 242 -15.17 -7.80 3.38
N PHE A 243 -16.38 -8.25 3.03
CA PHE A 243 -16.67 -9.63 2.69
C PHE A 243 -15.75 -10.16 1.57
N SER A 244 -15.65 -9.43 0.45
CA SER A 244 -14.83 -9.86 -0.69
C SER A 244 -13.34 -9.98 -0.33
N ARG A 245 -12.84 -9.12 0.55
CA ARG A 245 -11.48 -9.17 1.06
C ARG A 245 -11.27 -10.34 2.01
N LEU A 246 -12.30 -10.74 2.77
CA LEU A 246 -12.26 -11.93 3.63
C LEU A 246 -12.20 -13.19 2.77
N CYS A 247 -12.93 -13.25 1.66
CA CYS A 247 -12.81 -14.33 0.68
C CYS A 247 -11.36 -14.47 0.16
N LEU A 248 -10.71 -13.36 -0.17
CA LEU A 248 -9.31 -13.36 -0.62
C LEU A 248 -8.37 -13.86 0.47
N TYR A 249 -8.53 -13.35 1.69
CA TYR A 249 -7.75 -13.78 2.85
C TYR A 249 -7.90 -15.29 3.08
N ALA A 250 -9.15 -15.77 3.15
CA ALA A 250 -9.46 -17.17 3.37
C ALA A 250 -8.90 -18.07 2.26
N ASN A 251 -8.96 -17.66 1.00
CA ASN A 251 -8.40 -18.46 -0.09
C ASN A 251 -6.86 -18.57 -0.03
N LYS A 252 -6.19 -17.53 0.48
CA LYS A 252 -4.73 -17.49 0.61
C LYS A 252 -4.23 -18.22 1.87
N ASN A 253 -5.01 -18.23 2.96
CA ASN A 253 -4.63 -18.89 4.22
C ASN A 253 -5.30 -20.27 4.37
N ILE A 254 -4.53 -21.36 4.37
CA ILE A 254 -5.07 -22.74 4.42
C ILE A 254 -5.97 -22.98 5.64
N LYS A 255 -5.60 -22.47 6.82
CA LYS A 255 -6.40 -22.67 8.05
C LYS A 255 -7.73 -21.91 7.95
N ALA A 256 -7.67 -20.65 7.53
CA ALA A 256 -8.88 -19.85 7.31
C ALA A 256 -9.75 -20.44 6.20
N LYS A 257 -9.15 -20.96 5.12
CA LYS A 257 -9.86 -21.64 4.03
C LYS A 257 -10.74 -22.76 4.56
N VAL A 258 -10.19 -23.65 5.36
CA VAL A 258 -10.92 -24.79 5.93
C VAL A 258 -12.07 -24.32 6.81
N LEU A 259 -11.83 -23.30 7.65
CA LEU A 259 -12.85 -22.78 8.55
C LEU A 259 -13.98 -22.05 7.82
N PHE A 260 -13.65 -21.15 6.90
CA PHE A 260 -14.61 -20.26 6.24
C PHE A 260 -15.30 -20.88 5.02
N LYS A 261 -14.78 -21.98 4.44
CA LYS A 261 -15.23 -22.53 3.13
C LYS A 261 -16.76 -22.53 2.99
N LYS A 262 -17.44 -23.31 3.84
CA LYS A 262 -18.91 -23.49 3.75
C LYS A 262 -19.68 -22.19 3.96
N LYS A 263 -19.25 -21.36 4.91
CA LYS A 263 -19.96 -20.14 5.31
C LYS A 263 -19.86 -19.04 4.25
N LEU A 264 -18.68 -18.87 3.63
CA LEU A 264 -18.50 -17.95 2.52
C LEU A 264 -19.32 -18.39 1.29
N GLU A 265 -19.33 -19.69 1.01
CA GLU A 265 -20.13 -20.26 -0.09
C GLU A 265 -21.62 -20.00 0.10
N GLU A 266 -22.16 -20.25 1.29
CA GLU A 266 -23.56 -19.99 1.65
C GLU A 266 -23.96 -18.51 1.47
N ILE A 267 -23.14 -17.58 1.96
CA ILE A 267 -23.42 -16.14 1.84
C ILE A 267 -23.42 -15.71 0.38
N ILE A 268 -22.47 -16.19 -0.40
CA ILE A 268 -22.35 -15.85 -1.82
C ILE A 268 -23.52 -16.38 -2.65
N VAL A 269 -24.02 -17.57 -2.32
CA VAL A 269 -25.23 -18.14 -2.95
C VAL A 269 -26.43 -17.22 -2.75
N ASN A 270 -26.51 -16.52 -1.61
CA ASN A 270 -27.63 -15.64 -1.26
C ASN A 270 -27.36 -14.14 -1.49
N MET A 271 -26.12 -13.76 -1.82
CA MET A 271 -25.74 -12.36 -2.03
C MET A 271 -26.41 -11.78 -3.28
N ASN A 272 -26.89 -10.53 -3.17
CA ASN A 272 -27.28 -9.72 -4.32
C ASN A 272 -26.02 -9.09 -4.95
N PHE A 273 -25.82 -9.32 -6.25
CA PHE A 273 -24.65 -8.86 -6.99
C PHE A 273 -24.91 -7.59 -7.82
N ASP A 274 -26.14 -7.11 -7.87
CA ASP A 274 -26.49 -5.95 -8.70
C ASP A 274 -25.87 -4.66 -8.18
N ASP A 275 -25.72 -4.53 -6.85
CA ASP A 275 -25.24 -3.31 -6.19
C ASP A 275 -23.78 -3.37 -5.74
N ILE A 276 -23.06 -4.46 -6.01
CA ILE A 276 -21.66 -4.57 -5.58
C ILE A 276 -20.71 -3.78 -6.50
N CYS A 277 -19.65 -3.24 -5.91
CA CYS A 277 -18.65 -2.48 -6.66
C CYS A 277 -17.72 -3.39 -7.49
N ILE A 278 -16.94 -2.75 -8.36
CA ILE A 278 -15.98 -3.43 -9.23
C ILE A 278 -14.90 -4.21 -8.45
N GLU A 279 -14.39 -3.63 -7.36
CA GLU A 279 -13.38 -4.25 -6.51
C GLU A 279 -13.94 -5.52 -5.84
N THR A 280 -15.18 -5.44 -5.32
CA THR A 280 -15.89 -6.59 -4.73
C THR A 280 -16.03 -7.72 -5.76
N THR A 281 -16.44 -7.39 -6.98
CA THR A 281 -16.63 -8.35 -8.07
C THR A 281 -15.33 -9.08 -8.40
N ALA A 282 -14.23 -8.34 -8.60
CA ALA A 282 -12.93 -8.92 -8.93
C ALA A 282 -12.40 -9.82 -7.81
N ASN A 283 -12.50 -9.38 -6.55
CA ASN A 283 -12.03 -10.12 -5.38
C ASN A 283 -12.78 -11.46 -5.21
N ILE A 284 -14.09 -11.48 -5.44
CA ILE A 284 -14.89 -12.71 -5.37
C ILE A 284 -14.47 -13.68 -6.48
N ILE A 285 -14.32 -13.21 -7.72
CA ILE A 285 -13.89 -14.06 -8.84
C ILE A 285 -12.50 -14.67 -8.61
N GLU A 286 -11.56 -13.88 -8.08
CA GLU A 286 -10.23 -14.38 -7.72
C GLU A 286 -10.27 -15.43 -6.62
N SER A 287 -11.13 -15.23 -5.61
CA SER A 287 -11.27 -16.12 -4.45
C SER A 287 -11.84 -17.50 -4.82
N PHE A 288 -12.78 -17.54 -5.77
CA PHE A 288 -13.51 -18.75 -6.14
C PHE A 288 -13.12 -19.34 -7.50
N LYS A 289 -11.93 -18.99 -8.03
CA LYS A 289 -11.49 -19.48 -9.34
C LYS A 289 -11.38 -21.02 -9.46
N SER A 290 -11.29 -21.80 -8.37
CA SER A 290 -11.18 -23.27 -8.40
C SER A 290 -12.53 -24.02 -8.54
N LYS A 291 -12.48 -25.17 -9.23
CA LYS A 291 -13.59 -25.88 -9.90
C LYS A 291 -14.81 -26.31 -9.08
N GLU A 292 -14.76 -26.46 -7.76
CA GLU A 292 -15.93 -26.98 -7.02
C GLU A 292 -17.09 -25.96 -7.00
N ASN A 293 -16.80 -24.66 -6.87
CA ASN A 293 -17.82 -23.61 -6.84
C ASN A 293 -17.62 -22.50 -7.88
N GLY A 294 -16.47 -22.46 -8.56
CA GLY A 294 -16.15 -21.41 -9.52
C GLY A 294 -17.16 -21.26 -10.66
N ASN A 295 -17.73 -22.36 -11.16
CA ASN A 295 -18.73 -22.31 -12.23
C ASN A 295 -20.02 -21.59 -11.79
N PHE A 296 -20.52 -21.89 -10.58
CA PHE A 296 -21.70 -21.21 -10.04
C PHE A 296 -21.46 -19.69 -9.89
N ILE A 297 -20.29 -19.31 -9.34
CA ILE A 297 -19.90 -17.90 -9.17
C ILE A 297 -19.77 -17.17 -10.50
N CYS A 298 -19.07 -17.78 -11.45
CA CYS A 298 -18.94 -17.23 -12.80
C CYS A 298 -20.31 -17.01 -13.44
N ASN A 299 -21.24 -17.97 -13.36
CA ASN A 299 -22.57 -17.81 -13.95
C ASN A 299 -23.38 -16.69 -13.27
N LYS A 300 -23.31 -16.58 -11.94
CA LYS A 300 -24.05 -15.57 -11.17
C LYS A 300 -23.50 -14.15 -11.40
N LEU A 301 -22.18 -14.00 -11.52
CA LEU A 301 -21.52 -12.72 -11.78
C LEU A 301 -21.43 -12.34 -13.26
N LEU A 302 -21.83 -13.22 -14.17
CA LEU A 302 -21.64 -13.04 -15.62
C LEU A 302 -22.24 -11.72 -16.15
N PRO A 303 -23.49 -11.33 -15.82
CA PRO A 303 -24.07 -10.07 -16.31
C PRO A 303 -23.27 -8.85 -15.84
N LYS A 304 -22.90 -8.84 -14.55
CA LYS A 304 -22.12 -7.76 -13.90
C LYS A 304 -20.70 -7.65 -14.47
N VAL A 305 -20.05 -8.79 -14.74
CA VAL A 305 -18.72 -8.82 -15.37
C VAL A 305 -18.79 -8.28 -16.80
N ILE A 306 -19.79 -8.68 -17.58
CA ILE A 306 -19.98 -8.18 -18.95
C ILE A 306 -20.21 -6.67 -18.96
N SER A 307 -20.94 -6.10 -17.99
CA SER A 307 -21.16 -4.66 -17.90
C SER A 307 -19.91 -3.89 -17.47
N LEU A 308 -19.12 -4.44 -16.55
CA LEU A 308 -17.93 -3.78 -15.97
C LEU A 308 -16.61 -4.09 -16.68
N ILE A 309 -16.63 -4.87 -17.76
CA ILE A 309 -15.40 -5.41 -18.37
C ILE A 309 -14.36 -4.34 -18.75
N ASN A 310 -14.82 -3.15 -19.13
CA ASN A 310 -13.98 -2.02 -19.52
C ASN A 310 -13.46 -1.19 -18.34
N ASP A 311 -14.11 -1.32 -17.17
CA ASP A 311 -13.74 -0.61 -15.95
C ASP A 311 -12.69 -1.38 -15.15
N PHE A 312 -12.54 -2.69 -15.40
CA PHE A 312 -11.50 -3.49 -14.76
C PHE A 312 -10.11 -3.06 -15.21
N THR A 313 -9.17 -3.12 -14.28
CA THR A 313 -7.73 -3.06 -14.61
C THR A 313 -7.32 -4.26 -15.47
N SER A 314 -6.22 -4.13 -16.22
CA SER A 314 -5.71 -5.21 -17.08
C SER A 314 -5.41 -6.50 -16.28
N TYR A 315 -4.90 -6.36 -15.05
CA TYR A 315 -4.72 -7.47 -14.12
C TYR A 315 -6.04 -8.17 -13.76
N GLN A 316 -7.06 -7.40 -13.37
CA GLN A 316 -8.37 -7.95 -13.03
C GLN A 316 -9.03 -8.62 -14.24
N CYS A 317 -8.95 -8.02 -15.42
CA CYS A 317 -9.46 -8.61 -16.67
C CYS A 317 -8.77 -9.95 -16.97
N SER A 318 -7.47 -10.04 -16.76
CA SER A 318 -6.69 -11.27 -16.94
C SER A 318 -7.12 -12.37 -15.96
N MET A 319 -7.34 -12.01 -14.69
CA MET A 319 -7.84 -12.90 -13.66
C MET A 319 -9.28 -13.40 -13.93
N ILE A 320 -10.14 -12.50 -14.41
CA ILE A 320 -11.52 -12.82 -14.83
C ILE A 320 -11.49 -13.80 -15.99
N SER A 321 -10.75 -13.49 -17.06
CA SER A 321 -10.60 -14.38 -18.21
C SER A 321 -10.14 -15.78 -17.78
N PHE A 322 -9.07 -15.86 -16.97
CA PHE A 322 -8.59 -17.12 -16.43
C PHE A 322 -9.68 -17.89 -15.68
N SER A 323 -10.40 -17.23 -14.76
CA SER A 323 -11.43 -17.86 -13.93
C SER A 323 -12.61 -18.39 -14.74
N TYR A 324 -13.16 -17.58 -15.66
CA TYR A 324 -14.25 -18.01 -16.53
C TYR A 324 -13.82 -19.11 -17.50
N GLY A 325 -12.56 -19.09 -17.92
CA GLY A 325 -12.00 -20.11 -18.78
C GLY A 325 -11.90 -21.48 -18.11
N ILE A 326 -11.27 -21.56 -16.95
CA ILE A 326 -11.09 -22.84 -16.24
C ILE A 326 -12.40 -23.46 -15.74
N ASN A 327 -13.45 -22.63 -15.63
CA ASN A 327 -14.81 -23.05 -15.34
C ASN A 327 -15.67 -23.28 -16.61
N ASN A 328 -15.05 -23.28 -17.80
CA ASN A 328 -15.65 -23.61 -19.08
C ASN A 328 -16.87 -22.75 -19.47
N CYS A 329 -16.85 -21.44 -19.17
CA CYS A 329 -17.94 -20.54 -19.52
C CYS A 329 -18.09 -20.39 -21.04
N GLN A 330 -19.24 -20.73 -21.60
CA GLN A 330 -19.49 -20.71 -23.06
C GLN A 330 -20.10 -19.38 -23.57
N ASN A 331 -20.12 -18.32 -22.75
CA ASN A 331 -20.76 -17.06 -23.13
C ASN A 331 -19.95 -16.28 -24.17
N LYS A 332 -20.45 -16.23 -25.41
CA LYS A 332 -19.76 -15.56 -26.53
C LYS A 332 -19.51 -14.06 -26.30
N ASN A 333 -20.50 -13.34 -25.75
CA ASN A 333 -20.41 -11.90 -25.51
C ASN A 333 -19.27 -11.57 -24.52
N LEU A 334 -19.15 -12.34 -23.43
CA LEU A 334 -18.03 -12.19 -22.49
C LEU A 334 -16.68 -12.31 -23.21
N TRP A 335 -16.51 -13.37 -24.02
CA TRP A 335 -15.24 -13.62 -24.71
C TRP A 335 -14.92 -12.59 -25.78
N GLU A 336 -15.92 -12.11 -26.52
CA GLU A 336 -15.75 -11.01 -27.47
C GLU A 336 -15.27 -9.73 -26.76
N LYS A 337 -15.87 -9.40 -25.60
CA LYS A 337 -15.44 -8.24 -24.82
C LYS A 337 -14.05 -8.41 -24.21
N ILE A 338 -13.73 -9.58 -23.66
CA ILE A 338 -12.38 -9.89 -23.14
C ILE A 338 -11.34 -9.78 -24.26
N LYS A 339 -11.65 -10.29 -25.46
CA LYS A 339 -10.79 -10.18 -26.65
C LYS A 339 -10.56 -8.72 -27.03
N LEU A 340 -11.62 -7.91 -27.14
CA LEU A 340 -11.49 -6.50 -27.47
C LEU A 340 -10.67 -5.76 -26.40
N ARG A 341 -10.90 -6.06 -25.13
CA ARG A 341 -10.14 -5.47 -24.03
C ARG A 341 -8.66 -5.85 -24.08
N ALA A 342 -8.35 -7.12 -24.34
CA ALA A 342 -7.00 -7.63 -24.50
C ALA A 342 -6.22 -6.85 -25.58
N LEU A 343 -6.84 -6.65 -26.74
CA LEU A 343 -6.23 -5.92 -27.86
C LEU A 343 -6.02 -4.44 -27.53
N ASN A 344 -6.97 -3.80 -26.85
CA ASN A 344 -6.86 -2.40 -26.44
C ASN A 344 -5.79 -2.16 -25.37
N ASP A 345 -5.55 -3.13 -24.50
CA ASP A 345 -4.54 -3.05 -23.44
C ASP A 345 -3.15 -3.57 -23.90
N LYS A 346 -2.96 -3.80 -25.21
CA LYS A 346 -1.67 -4.22 -25.77
C LYS A 346 -0.55 -3.26 -25.33
N GLY A 347 0.57 -3.83 -24.86
CA GLY A 347 1.71 -3.09 -24.32
C GLY A 347 1.53 -2.54 -22.89
N LYS A 348 0.32 -2.60 -22.32
CA LYS A 348 0.05 -2.25 -20.90
C LYS A 348 -0.06 -3.48 -20.00
N ILE A 349 -0.43 -4.63 -20.58
CA ILE A 349 -0.55 -5.90 -19.87
C ILE A 349 0.85 -6.43 -19.52
N LYS A 350 1.08 -6.74 -18.25
CA LYS A 350 2.34 -7.38 -17.84
C LYS A 350 2.38 -8.81 -18.37
N LYS A 351 3.59 -9.34 -18.61
CA LYS A 351 3.79 -10.71 -19.15
C LYS A 351 2.93 -11.77 -18.45
N TYR A 352 2.94 -11.85 -17.11
CA TYR A 352 2.14 -12.84 -16.37
C TYR A 352 0.61 -12.68 -16.56
N GLU A 353 0.15 -11.44 -16.72
CA GLU A 353 -1.27 -11.12 -16.91
C GLU A 353 -1.75 -11.58 -18.29
N SER A 354 -0.92 -11.35 -19.34
CA SER A 354 -1.26 -11.83 -20.68
C SER A 354 -1.39 -13.35 -20.71
N ILE A 355 -0.54 -14.09 -19.97
CA ILE A 355 -0.63 -15.55 -19.81
C ILE A 355 -1.96 -16.01 -19.24
N LEU A 356 -2.39 -15.39 -18.14
CA LEU A 356 -3.66 -15.74 -17.49
C LEU A 356 -4.85 -15.46 -18.41
N MET A 357 -4.83 -14.29 -19.05
CA MET A 357 -5.88 -13.85 -19.94
C MET A 357 -6.04 -14.80 -21.14
N ILE A 358 -4.93 -15.19 -21.73
CA ILE A 358 -4.83 -16.13 -22.85
C ILE A 358 -5.31 -17.51 -22.43
N TYR A 359 -4.75 -18.06 -21.35
CA TYR A 359 -5.15 -19.39 -20.86
C TYR A 359 -6.66 -19.49 -20.63
N GLY A 360 -7.26 -18.42 -20.08
CA GLY A 360 -8.71 -18.28 -19.95
C GLY A 360 -9.45 -18.45 -21.27
N ILE A 361 -9.11 -17.63 -22.26
CA ILE A 361 -9.69 -17.66 -23.61
C ILE A 361 -9.53 -19.05 -24.26
N PHE A 362 -8.37 -19.70 -24.09
CA PHE A 362 -8.07 -20.98 -24.75
C PHE A 362 -8.79 -22.19 -24.13
N SER A 363 -9.16 -22.12 -22.85
CA SER A 363 -9.68 -23.28 -22.10
C SER A 363 -11.13 -23.70 -22.44
N VAL A 364 -11.87 -22.92 -23.23
CA VAL A 364 -13.33 -23.11 -23.48
C VAL A 364 -13.67 -23.74 -24.85
N LYS A 365 -12.70 -23.84 -25.77
CA LYS A 365 -12.81 -24.29 -27.19
C LYS A 365 -13.38 -23.27 -28.19
N LYS A 366 -12.49 -22.40 -28.68
CA LYS A 366 -11.85 -22.51 -30.01
C LYS A 366 -10.69 -21.54 -29.95
N LEU A 367 -9.51 -22.04 -30.26
CA LEU A 367 -8.30 -21.24 -30.22
C LEU A 367 -8.45 -20.05 -31.18
N ASP A 368 -8.53 -18.85 -30.63
CA ASP A 368 -8.52 -17.64 -31.43
C ASP A 368 -7.08 -17.43 -31.91
N ILE A 369 -6.81 -17.88 -33.13
CA ILE A 369 -5.49 -17.84 -33.75
C ILE A 369 -4.92 -16.42 -33.83
N ASN A 370 -5.80 -15.40 -33.89
CA ASN A 370 -5.37 -14.01 -33.97
C ASN A 370 -4.86 -13.54 -32.61
N ILE A 371 -5.58 -13.85 -31.52
CA ILE A 371 -5.09 -13.56 -30.16
C ILE A 371 -3.82 -14.35 -29.87
N TYR A 372 -3.77 -15.63 -30.26
CA TYR A 372 -2.57 -16.43 -30.06
C TYR A 372 -1.35 -15.80 -30.74
N LYS A 373 -1.45 -15.47 -32.04
CA LYS A 373 -0.35 -14.87 -32.82
C LYS A 373 0.07 -13.50 -32.29
N GLU A 374 -0.87 -12.73 -31.76
CA GLU A 374 -0.60 -11.38 -31.27
C GLU A 374 0.25 -11.38 -29.99
N PHE A 375 0.05 -12.36 -29.11
CA PHE A 375 0.67 -12.40 -27.79
C PHE A 375 1.74 -13.49 -27.63
N SER A 376 1.74 -14.54 -28.46
CA SER A 376 2.73 -15.61 -28.39
C SER A 376 4.19 -15.14 -28.52
N PRO A 377 4.54 -14.06 -29.27
CA PRO A 377 5.90 -13.53 -29.28
C PRO A 377 6.37 -12.97 -27.93
N GLU A 378 5.46 -12.45 -27.10
CA GLU A 378 5.78 -11.90 -25.77
C GLU A 378 6.15 -12.99 -24.75
N TRP A 379 5.78 -14.25 -25.00
CA TRP A 379 6.11 -15.37 -24.12
C TRP A 379 7.56 -15.81 -24.25
N ILE A 380 8.12 -15.61 -25.45
CA ILE A 380 9.49 -15.94 -25.81
C ILE A 380 10.46 -14.94 -25.16
N ASN A 381 10.05 -13.69 -24.93
CA ASN A 381 10.93 -12.69 -24.34
C ASN A 381 10.85 -12.68 -22.79
N GLY A 382 11.92 -13.13 -22.12
CA GLY A 382 12.09 -13.13 -20.65
C GLY A 382 11.95 -14.50 -19.98
N GLU A 383 12.30 -14.59 -18.69
CA GLU A 383 12.24 -15.84 -17.92
C GLU A 383 10.79 -16.34 -17.70
N LEU A 384 10.61 -17.66 -17.65
CA LEU A 384 9.34 -18.34 -17.36
C LEU A 384 9.50 -19.26 -16.15
N SER A 385 8.58 -19.24 -15.21
CA SER A 385 8.48 -20.22 -14.12
C SER A 385 8.08 -21.61 -14.63
N THR A 386 8.28 -22.63 -13.79
CA THR A 386 7.97 -24.03 -14.12
C THR A 386 6.49 -24.28 -14.37
N ASP A 387 5.60 -23.60 -13.64
CA ASP A 387 4.16 -23.70 -13.85
C ASP A 387 3.68 -22.97 -15.13
N GLU A 388 4.38 -21.92 -15.56
CA GLU A 388 4.08 -21.21 -16.82
C GLU A 388 4.47 -22.04 -18.06
N ILE A 389 5.64 -22.68 -18.03
CA ILE A 389 6.11 -23.56 -19.12
C ILE A 389 5.09 -24.66 -19.40
N TYR A 390 4.58 -25.33 -18.35
CA TYR A 390 3.55 -26.37 -18.51
C TYR A 390 2.27 -25.83 -19.17
N ARG A 391 1.78 -24.66 -18.74
CA ARG A 391 0.58 -24.04 -19.31
C ARG A 391 0.77 -23.66 -20.77
N PHE A 392 1.93 -23.15 -21.14
CA PHE A 392 2.23 -22.79 -22.52
C PHE A 392 2.37 -23.99 -23.43
N ILE A 393 2.93 -25.10 -22.96
CA ILE A 393 2.97 -26.34 -23.75
C ILE A 393 1.55 -26.82 -24.05
N LEU A 394 0.62 -26.72 -23.09
CA LEU A 394 -0.79 -27.03 -23.34
C LEU A 394 -1.42 -26.11 -24.41
N ILE A 395 -1.14 -24.81 -24.35
CA ILE A 395 -1.68 -23.83 -25.31
C ILE A 395 -1.08 -24.04 -26.71
N ALA A 396 0.25 -24.13 -26.81
CA ALA A 396 0.95 -24.34 -28.08
C ALA A 396 0.57 -25.67 -28.73
N ALA A 397 0.39 -26.73 -27.94
CA ALA A 397 -0.13 -28.01 -28.42
C ALA A 397 -1.58 -27.89 -28.92
N GLY A 398 -2.43 -27.14 -28.22
CA GLY A 398 -3.77 -26.82 -28.71
C GLY A 398 -3.74 -26.09 -30.05
N MET A 399 -2.78 -25.17 -30.25
CA MET A 399 -2.58 -24.39 -31.48
C MET A 399 -1.86 -25.16 -32.59
N GLU A 400 -1.37 -26.36 -32.31
CA GLU A 400 -0.46 -27.11 -33.18
C GLU A 400 0.82 -26.32 -33.56
N ASP A 401 1.26 -25.38 -32.71
CA ASP A 401 2.45 -24.55 -32.95
C ASP A 401 3.72 -25.29 -32.54
N LYS A 402 4.26 -26.06 -33.49
CA LYS A 402 5.50 -26.84 -33.29
C LYS A 402 6.71 -25.97 -32.95
N THR A 403 6.81 -24.76 -33.49
CA THR A 403 7.96 -23.86 -33.24
C THR A 403 7.97 -23.42 -31.78
N MET A 404 6.82 -23.01 -31.26
CA MET A 404 6.66 -22.65 -29.84
C MET A 404 6.90 -23.86 -28.92
N LEU A 405 6.40 -25.05 -29.28
CA LEU A 405 6.63 -26.27 -28.50
C LEU A 405 8.12 -26.62 -28.37
N ILE A 406 8.90 -26.45 -29.44
CA ILE A 406 10.36 -26.68 -29.42
C ILE A 406 11.05 -25.66 -28.50
N GLU A 407 10.70 -24.38 -28.61
CA GLU A 407 11.26 -23.32 -27.74
C GLU A 407 10.95 -23.56 -26.26
N LEU A 408 9.70 -23.90 -25.94
CA LEU A 408 9.27 -24.19 -24.57
C LEU A 408 9.95 -25.43 -24.00
N LYS A 409 10.18 -26.47 -24.80
CA LYS A 409 10.95 -27.66 -24.40
C LYS A 409 12.41 -27.30 -24.09
N ASN A 410 13.05 -26.48 -24.91
CA ASN A 410 14.42 -26.04 -24.65
C ASN A 410 14.52 -25.30 -23.31
N ARG A 411 13.54 -24.45 -23.00
CA ARG A 411 13.43 -23.79 -21.68
C ARG A 411 13.11 -24.75 -20.54
N MET A 412 12.30 -25.77 -20.82
CA MET A 412 12.00 -26.83 -19.88
C MET A 412 13.31 -27.48 -19.41
N LYS A 413 14.23 -27.85 -20.32
CA LYS A 413 15.55 -28.49 -20.03
C LYS A 413 16.34 -27.78 -18.93
N PHE A 414 16.36 -26.45 -18.92
CA PHE A 414 17.06 -25.67 -17.90
C PHE A 414 16.38 -25.63 -16.53
N LYS A 415 15.10 -26.01 -16.45
CA LYS A 415 14.27 -25.99 -15.23
C LYS A 415 13.73 -27.36 -14.81
N TYR A 416 14.15 -28.46 -15.45
CA TYR A 416 13.68 -29.84 -15.20
C TYR A 416 13.68 -30.20 -13.72
N ALA A 417 14.78 -29.91 -13.02
CA ALA A 417 14.95 -30.24 -11.61
C ALA A 417 13.95 -29.55 -10.66
N LEU A 418 13.31 -28.47 -11.12
CA LEU A 418 12.41 -27.63 -10.33
C LEU A 418 10.93 -27.84 -10.71
N MET A 419 10.64 -28.67 -11.72
CA MET A 419 9.27 -28.96 -12.15
C MET A 419 8.63 -30.05 -11.29
N LYS A 420 7.33 -29.92 -11.03
CA LYS A 420 6.56 -31.00 -10.40
C LYS A 420 6.56 -32.22 -11.32
N PRO A 421 6.83 -33.45 -10.82
CA PRO A 421 6.92 -34.65 -11.64
C PRO A 421 5.69 -34.90 -12.52
N ILE A 422 4.50 -34.60 -12.00
CA ILE A 422 3.24 -34.75 -12.74
C ILE A 422 3.10 -33.76 -13.91
N HIS A 423 3.62 -32.54 -13.78
CA HIS A 423 3.62 -31.56 -14.87
C HIS A 423 4.65 -31.95 -15.92
N LEU A 424 5.84 -32.38 -15.49
CA LEU A 424 6.91 -32.82 -16.39
C LEU A 424 6.44 -33.98 -17.28
N LYS A 425 5.92 -35.05 -16.68
CA LYS A 425 5.40 -36.22 -17.42
C LYS A 425 4.29 -35.83 -18.41
N ARG A 426 3.44 -34.87 -18.05
CA ARG A 426 2.39 -34.38 -18.95
C ARG A 426 2.98 -33.57 -20.10
N CYS A 427 3.98 -32.72 -19.86
CA CYS A 427 4.69 -32.00 -20.91
C CYS A 427 5.35 -32.98 -21.89
N GLU A 428 6.06 -33.97 -21.38
CA GLU A 428 6.74 -35.00 -22.19
C GLU A 428 5.74 -35.74 -23.07
N ASN A 429 4.64 -36.24 -22.49
CA ASN A 429 3.57 -36.89 -23.25
C ASN A 429 2.93 -35.99 -24.32
N ILE A 430 2.87 -34.68 -24.10
CA ILE A 430 2.36 -33.73 -25.09
C ILE A 430 3.39 -33.54 -26.20
N LEU A 431 4.65 -33.26 -25.85
CA LEU A 431 5.73 -33.03 -26.81
C LEU A 431 5.98 -34.26 -27.70
N GLU A 432 5.91 -35.46 -27.13
CA GLU A 432 6.03 -36.73 -27.85
C GLU A 432 4.95 -36.87 -28.94
N LYS A 433 3.70 -36.48 -28.67
CA LYS A 433 2.62 -36.48 -29.69
C LYS A 433 2.91 -35.59 -30.90
N PHE A 434 3.77 -34.59 -30.74
CA PHE A 434 4.20 -33.70 -31.83
C PHE A 434 5.55 -34.11 -32.46
N GLY A 435 6.13 -35.24 -32.03
CA GLY A 435 7.43 -35.72 -32.49
C GLY A 435 8.62 -34.94 -31.92
N ILE A 436 8.44 -34.28 -30.77
CA ILE A 436 9.45 -33.42 -30.15
C ILE A 436 10.08 -34.19 -28.97
N ALA A 437 11.21 -34.86 -29.23
CA ALA A 437 11.90 -35.79 -28.30
C ALA A 437 12.79 -35.12 -27.24
#